data_AF-A0A2A5A1I6-F1
#
_entry.id   AF-A0A2A5A1I6-F1
#
_cell.length_a   1.000
_cell.length_b   1.000
_cell.length_c   1.000
_cell.angle_alpha   90.00
_cell.angle_beta   90.00
_cell.angle_gamma   90.00
#
_symmetry.space_group_name_H-M   'P 1'
#
loop_
_entity.id
_entity.type
_entity.pdbx_description
1 polymer ?
#
loop_
_entity_poly.entity_id
_entity_poly.type
_entity_poly.pdbx_seq_one_letter_code
_entity_poly.pdbx_strand_id
1 'polypeptide(L)' 'MLLKGSFLCPVCKESAAPVSDDSPFFPFCSESCRDRDLGGWLRNQYRIGGRRARSDELPETDESAQQ' A
#
# COMPACT_ATOMS: atom_id res chain seq x y z
N MET A 1 12.18 16.03 24.03
CA MET A 1 10.91 15.30 23.95
C MET A 1 10.71 14.92 22.49
N LEU A 2 11.01 13.67 22.13
CA LEU A 2 10.83 13.20 20.76
C LEU A 2 9.32 13.09 20.51
N LEU A 3 8.81 13.90 19.57
CA LEU A 3 7.46 13.75 19.04
C LEU A 3 7.41 12.36 18.38
N LYS A 4 6.90 11.38 19.14
CA LYS A 4 6.58 10.04 18.67
C LYS A 4 5.55 10.23 17.56
N GLY A 5 5.99 10.20 16.30
CA GLY A 5 5.10 10.31 15.16
C GLY A 5 4.09 9.18 15.25
N SER A 6 2.82 9.50 15.49
CA SER A 6 1.74 8.53 15.47
C SER A 6 1.53 8.10 14.02
N PHE A 7 1.95 6.89 13.68
CA PHE A 7 1.63 6.29 12.39
C PHE A 7 0.14 5.98 12.35
N LEU A 8 -0.51 6.22 11.22
CA LEU A 8 -1.91 5.86 11.02
C LEU A 8 -2.00 4.56 10.22
N CYS A 9 -2.85 3.65 10.68
CA CYS A 9 -3.17 2.43 9.98
C CYS A 9 -3.69 2.77 8.57
N PRO A 10 -3.08 2.25 7.49
CA PRO A 10 -3.51 2.60 6.13
C PRO A 10 -4.94 2.13 5.84
N VAL A 11 -5.41 1.15 6.60
CA VAL A 11 -6.65 0.40 6.40
C VAL A 11 -7.83 1.04 7.13
N CYS A 12 -7.73 1.35 8.43
CA CYS A 12 -8.84 1.95 9.22
C CYS A 12 -8.58 3.38 9.72
N LYS A 13 -7.36 3.91 9.54
CA LYS A 13 -6.93 5.25 9.98
C LYS A 13 -6.80 5.45 11.51
N GLU A 14 -6.93 4.40 12.31
CA GLU A 14 -6.57 4.43 13.73
C GLU A 14 -5.04 4.43 13.93
N SER A 15 -4.58 4.80 15.13
CA SER A 15 -3.17 4.81 15.48
C SER A 15 -2.55 3.40 15.38
N ALA A 16 -1.46 3.29 14.62
CA ALA A 16 -0.62 2.10 14.57
C ALA A 16 0.54 2.25 15.56
N ALA A 17 0.71 1.26 16.43
CA ALA A 17 1.88 1.20 17.31
C ALA A 17 3.12 0.82 16.47
N PRO A 18 4.31 1.38 16.77
CA PRO A 18 5.56 0.89 16.19
C PRO A 18 5.76 -0.61 16.47
N VAL A 19 6.53 -1.29 15.61
CA VAL A 19 6.86 -2.72 15.79
C VAL A 19 7.40 -2.98 17.20
N SER A 20 6.75 -3.90 17.91
CA SER A 20 7.22 -4.48 19.18
C SER A 20 6.79 -5.94 19.24
N ASP A 21 7.32 -6.70 20.21
CA ASP A 21 6.92 -8.10 20.42
C ASP A 21 5.41 -8.25 20.65
N ASP A 22 4.78 -7.26 21.29
CA ASP A 22 3.33 -7.20 21.52
C ASP A 22 2.52 -6.66 20.32
N SER A 23 3.17 -6.05 19.32
CA SER A 23 2.53 -5.45 18.15
C SER A 23 3.35 -5.69 16.87
N PRO A 24 3.37 -6.93 16.34
CA PRO A 24 4.11 -7.26 15.13
C PRO A 24 3.40 -6.80 13.83
N PHE A 25 2.28 -6.09 13.94
CA PHE A 25 1.39 -5.79 12.80
C PHE A 25 1.67 -4.46 12.11
N PHE A 26 2.64 -3.66 12.57
CA PHE A 26 2.99 -2.39 11.92
C PHE A 26 3.28 -2.60 10.41
N PRO A 27 2.73 -1.77 9.50
CA PRO A 27 2.09 -0.46 9.71
C PRO A 27 0.58 -0.50 10.04
N PHE A 28 0.00 -1.66 10.32
CA PHE A 28 -1.40 -1.83 10.68
C PHE A 28 -1.61 -1.77 12.20
N CYS A 29 -2.82 -1.40 12.63
CA CYS A 29 -3.16 -1.39 14.07
C CYS A 29 -3.47 -2.78 14.64
N SER A 30 -3.73 -3.78 13.78
CA SER A 30 -4.10 -5.14 14.19
C SER A 30 -3.90 -6.15 13.07
N GLU A 31 -3.89 -7.44 13.44
CA GLU A 31 -3.94 -8.57 12.50
C GLU A 31 -5.10 -8.46 11.51
N SER A 32 -6.30 -8.14 11.98
CA SER A 32 -7.48 -8.01 11.12
C SER A 32 -7.31 -6.94 10.04
N CYS A 33 -6.62 -5.83 10.35
CA CYS A 33 -6.32 -4.81 9.34
C CYS A 33 -5.28 -5.28 8.32
N ARG A 34 -4.24 -6.00 8.76
CA ARG A 34 -3.25 -6.62 7.86
C ARG A 34 -3.94 -7.57 6.88
N ASP A 35 -4.80 -8.45 7.37
CA ASP A 35 -5.48 -9.45 6.55
C ASP A 35 -6.52 -8.82 5.61
N ARG A 36 -7.18 -7.73 6.04
CA ARG A 36 -8.08 -6.95 5.17
C ARG A 36 -7.32 -6.33 3.99
N ASP A 37 -6.13 -5.77 4.23
CA ASP A 37 -5.27 -5.22 3.18
C ASP A 37 -4.87 -6.32 2.19
N LEU A 38 -4.37 -7.45 2.70
CA LEU A 38 -4.03 -8.62 1.89
C LEU A 38 -5.22 -9.09 1.04
N GLY A 39 -6.41 -9.14 1.62
CA GLY A 39 -7.63 -9.48 0.89
C GLY A 39 -7.94 -8.47 -0.23
N GLY A 40 -7.65 -7.18 -0.05
CA GLY A 40 -7.77 -6.17 -1.10
C GLY A 40 -6.85 -6.45 -2.29
N TRP A 41 -5.61 -6.89 -2.02
CA TRP A 41 -4.65 -7.29 -3.06
C TRP A 41 -5.13 -8.52 -3.82
N LEU A 42 -5.53 -9.56 -3.10
CA LEU A 42 -6.02 -10.81 -3.70
C LEU A 42 -7.28 -10.61 -4.56
N ARG A 43 -8.09 -9.60 -4.22
CA ARG A 43 -9.31 -9.25 -4.96
C ARG A 43 -9.08 -8.16 -6.01
N ASN A 44 -7.83 -7.80 -6.30
CA ASN A 44 -7.47 -6.77 -7.29
C ASN A 44 -8.19 -5.43 -7.08
N GLN A 45 -8.32 -4.99 -5.82
CA GLN A 45 -9.04 -3.77 -5.45
C GLN A 45 -8.18 -2.50 -5.53
N TYR A 46 -6.87 -2.65 -5.54
CA TYR A 46 -5.93 -1.53 -5.64
C TYR A 46 -5.64 -1.21 -7.11
N ARG A 47 -5.64 0.08 -7.45
CA ARG A 47 -5.33 0.57 -8.80
C ARG A 47 -4.35 1.73 -8.70
N ILE A 48 -3.32 1.70 -9.54
CA ILE A 48 -2.44 2.84 -9.74
C ILE A 48 -3.07 3.70 -10.84
N GLY A 49 -3.31 4.97 -10.54
CA GLY A 49 -3.80 5.90 -11.55
C GLY A 49 -2.76 6.06 -12.67
N GLY A 50 -3.16 5.76 -13.91
CA GLY A 50 -2.33 6.08 -15.07
C GLY A 50 -2.33 7.59 -15.34
N ARG A 51 -1.25 8.11 -15.93
CA ARG A 51 -1.35 9.43 -16.58
C ARG A 51 -2.39 9.31 -17.69
N ARG A 52 -3.26 10.31 -17.84
CA ARG A 52 -4.17 10.36 -19.00
C ARG A 52 -3.32 10.27 -20.26
N ALA A 53 -3.51 9.24 -21.07
CA ALA A 53 -2.91 9.18 -22.39
C ALA A 53 -3.34 10.45 -23.13
N ARG A 54 -2.38 11.31 -23.47
CA ARG A 54 -2.64 12.38 -24.42
C ARG A 54 -2.91 11.68 -25.75
N SER A 55 -3.93 12.10 -26.50
CA SER A 55 -4.43 11.39 -27.70
C SER A 55 -3.39 11.11 -28.81
N ASP A 56 -2.16 11.60 -28.66
CA ASP A 56 -1.07 11.52 -29.63
C ASP A 56 0.12 10.67 -29.15
N GLU A 57 0.06 10.13 -27.92
CA GLU A 57 1.14 9.33 -27.35
C GLU A 57 0.72 7.86 -27.36
N LEU A 58 1.08 7.16 -28.45
CA LEU A 58 1.00 5.70 -28.49
C LEU A 58 1.93 5.15 -27.40
N PRO A 59 1.51 4.13 -26.62
CA PRO A 59 2.40 3.49 -25.67
C PRO A 59 3.56 2.86 -26.45
N GLU A 60 4.77 3.38 -26.26
CA GLU A 60 5.99 2.67 -26.66
C GLU A 60 6.04 1.39 -25.81
N THR A 61 5.66 0.28 -26.42
CA THR A 61 5.84 -1.04 -25.83
C THR A 61 7.34 -1.31 -25.84
N ASP A 62 7.95 -1.32 -24.65
CA ASP A 62 9.32 -1.79 -24.46
C ASP A 62 9.36 -3.32 -24.63
N GLU A 63 9.40 -3.74 -25.89
CA GLU A 63 9.65 -5.13 -26.31
C GLU A 63 11.17 -5.32 -26.48
N SER A 64 11.95 -5.11 -25.42
CA SER A 64 13.42 -5.25 -25.48
C SER A 64 14.07 -6.05 -24.35
N ALA A 65 13.29 -6.76 -23.53
CA ALA A 65 13.84 -7.61 -22.47
C ALA A 65 13.31 -9.05 -22.52
N GLN A 66 13.53 -9.73 -23.64
CA GLN A 66 13.56 -11.20 -23.75
C GLN A 66 14.63 -11.59 -24.78
N GLN A 67 15.86 -11.81 -24.29
CA GLN A 67 16.88 -12.65 -24.94
C GLN A 67 17.13 -13.86 -24.04
#